data_AF-D9WND3-F1
#
_entry.id   AF-D9WND3-F1
#
_cell.length_a   1.000
_cell.length_b   1.000
_cell.length_c   1.000
_cell.angle_alpha   90.00
_cell.angle_beta   90.00
_cell.angle_gamma   90.00
#
_symmetry.space_group_name_H-M   'P 1'
#
loop_
_entity.id
_entity.type
_entity.pdbx_description
1 polymer ?
#
loop_
_entity_poly.entity_id
_entity_poly.type
_entity_poly.pdbx_seq_one_letter_code
_entity_poly.pdbx_strand_id
1 'polypeptide(L)'
;MSSRKSDHDRTTFARPADGAESTSGCRRGSGRWRGVFWAAGADAVGGECGGGVVGAGVRIVGMIGNVNSLALRVLVPEPDEEGAVAQLRPIVDSRDLVTEVFDRGPAADPLRMLRVDSPLRAVDAPREMRWAEALCTEECCGALYVTVRRDGDHVVWDGWRDPYEGEVALGAFRFDARAYDAEVERVATGDGWEWPGHAVARLLDSEFRRHPEWLARWQCRFGSVFSLPWERERITFSFFHPEFPPAEDGAPWLQFLMTEPVTDEAPDEQVRAFVERIAGSDPRAGADVCGGSRESAERLGRRGRRGGRGGERHRRARPAVSAAGRSAAGD
;
A
#
# COMPACT_ATOMS: atom_id res chain seq x y z
N MET A 1 23.52 -34.02 -67.12
CA MET A 1 24.40 -32.98 -66.53
C MET A 1 24.07 -32.98 -65.03
N SER A 2 24.78 -33.77 -64.23
CA SER A 2 25.96 -33.37 -63.42
C SER A 2 25.56 -32.52 -62.20
N SER A 3 25.58 -33.06 -60.97
CA SER A 3 26.76 -33.16 -60.07
C SER A 3 27.22 -31.80 -59.52
N ARG A 4 27.55 -31.57 -58.24
CA ARG A 4 27.69 -32.35 -56.97
C ARG A 4 27.28 -31.38 -55.81
N LYS A 5 26.87 -31.77 -54.60
CA LYS A 5 27.39 -32.67 -53.56
C LYS A 5 28.64 -32.14 -52.80
N SER A 6 28.51 -32.19 -51.47
CA SER A 6 29.53 -32.11 -50.39
C SER A 6 29.81 -30.70 -49.78
N ASP A 7 29.73 -30.39 -48.47
CA ASP A 7 29.79 -31.13 -47.16
C ASP A 7 31.16 -31.03 -46.43
N HIS A 8 31.11 -31.00 -45.08
CA HIS A 8 32.21 -30.91 -44.07
C HIS A 8 32.91 -29.52 -43.88
N ASP A 9 33.45 -29.14 -42.70
CA ASP A 9 33.60 -29.87 -41.40
C ASP A 9 33.57 -28.94 -40.14
N ARG A 10 33.60 -29.57 -38.95
CA ARG A 10 33.77 -29.03 -37.58
C ARG A 10 35.15 -28.38 -37.36
N THR A 11 35.43 -27.66 -36.26
CA THR A 11 36.11 -28.18 -35.02
C THR A 11 36.68 -26.92 -34.31
N THR A 12 36.27 -26.42 -33.12
CA THR A 12 36.45 -26.88 -31.71
C THR A 12 37.19 -25.82 -30.85
N PHE A 13 36.66 -25.53 -29.65
CA PHE A 13 37.27 -24.97 -28.40
C PHE A 13 38.46 -23.97 -28.40
N ALA A 14 38.31 -22.88 -27.63
CA ALA A 14 39.30 -22.40 -26.64
C ALA A 14 38.72 -21.47 -25.55
N ARG A 15 39.00 -21.76 -24.27
CA ARG A 15 39.22 -20.80 -23.15
C ARG A 15 40.77 -20.67 -22.99
N PRO A 16 41.38 -19.60 -22.43
CA PRO A 16 41.03 -18.88 -21.18
C PRO A 16 40.96 -17.33 -21.41
N ALA A 17 41.06 -16.40 -20.45
CA ALA A 17 41.52 -16.44 -19.05
C ALA A 17 40.85 -15.39 -18.12
N ASP A 18 41.51 -15.13 -16.98
CA ASP A 18 41.10 -14.32 -15.82
C ASP A 18 41.18 -12.78 -15.99
N GLY A 19 40.47 -12.07 -15.10
CA GLY A 19 41.05 -10.92 -14.39
C GLY A 19 40.81 -9.51 -14.95
N ALA A 20 39.72 -8.86 -14.52
CA ALA A 20 39.67 -7.40 -14.38
C ALA A 20 38.61 -6.98 -13.35
N GLU A 21 39.05 -6.37 -12.25
CA GLU A 21 38.16 -5.65 -11.33
C GLU A 21 37.57 -4.42 -12.07
N SER A 22 36.28 -4.15 -11.90
CA SER A 22 35.68 -2.88 -12.30
C SER A 22 34.81 -2.32 -11.19
N THR A 23 35.35 -1.32 -10.50
CA THR A 23 34.69 -0.59 -9.42
C THR A 23 33.61 0.35 -9.99
N SER A 24 32.35 -0.09 -9.98
CA SER A 24 31.20 0.72 -10.38
C SER A 24 30.85 1.77 -9.31
N GLY A 25 31.62 2.87 -9.30
CA GLY A 25 31.37 4.01 -8.43
C GLY A 25 29.99 4.66 -8.69
N CYS A 26 29.09 4.56 -7.71
CA CYS A 26 27.79 5.22 -7.72
C CYS A 26 27.93 6.75 -7.75
N ARG A 27 27.85 7.36 -8.95
CA ARG A 27 27.75 8.81 -9.10
C ARG A 27 26.37 9.29 -8.67
N ARG A 28 26.32 10.12 -7.62
CA ARG A 28 25.10 10.76 -7.12
C ARG A 28 24.59 11.79 -8.15
N GLY A 29 23.52 11.45 -8.86
CA GLY A 29 22.73 12.41 -9.64
C GLY A 29 21.74 13.16 -8.74
N SER A 30 22.06 14.39 -8.35
CA SER A 30 21.21 15.20 -7.48
C SER A 30 20.05 15.85 -8.24
N GLY A 31 18.87 15.23 -8.21
CA GLY A 31 17.62 15.78 -8.78
C GLY A 31 16.42 15.46 -7.90
N ARG A 32 16.15 16.28 -6.88
CA ARG A 32 15.19 15.97 -5.81
C ARG A 32 13.73 16.19 -6.26
N TRP A 33 13.17 15.20 -6.97
CA TRP A 33 11.72 15.05 -7.14
C TRP A 33 11.18 14.17 -6.01
N ARG A 34 10.27 14.70 -5.19
CA ARG A 34 9.49 13.89 -4.26
C ARG A 34 8.27 13.36 -5.01
N GLY A 35 8.31 12.10 -5.42
CA GLY A 35 7.07 11.37 -5.63
C GLY A 35 6.38 11.23 -4.28
N VAL A 36 5.06 11.37 -4.24
CA VAL A 36 4.26 11.05 -3.04
C VAL A 36 4.10 9.53 -2.97
N PHE A 37 5.16 8.87 -2.55
CA PHE A 37 5.07 7.54 -1.93
C PHE A 37 4.78 7.74 -0.45
N TRP A 38 3.98 6.84 0.10
CA TRP A 38 3.56 6.85 1.50
C TRP A 38 4.78 6.72 2.40
N ALA A 39 5.10 7.80 3.12
CA ALA A 39 6.17 7.84 4.10
C ALA A 39 5.69 8.66 5.30
N ALA A 40 4.90 8.02 6.15
CA ALA A 40 4.58 8.56 7.47
C ALA A 40 5.83 8.44 8.35
N GLY A 41 6.35 9.58 8.82
CA GLY A 41 7.50 9.62 9.71
C GLY A 41 7.05 9.58 11.17
N ALA A 42 7.63 8.69 11.96
CA ALA A 42 7.58 8.72 13.41
C ALA A 42 9.00 8.56 13.97
N ASP A 43 9.37 9.41 14.93
CA ASP A 43 10.70 9.39 15.55
C ASP A 43 10.86 8.18 16.48
N ALA A 44 11.91 7.39 16.27
CA ALA A 44 12.21 6.22 17.09
C ALA A 44 12.83 6.63 18.44
N VAL A 45 12.12 6.38 19.54
CA VAL A 45 12.69 6.41 20.90
C VAL A 45 13.26 5.02 21.21
N GLY A 46 14.58 4.95 21.37
CA GLY A 46 15.28 3.68 21.60
C GLY A 46 15.03 3.08 22.99
N GLY A 47 14.86 1.76 23.04
CA GLY A 47 14.92 0.94 24.25
C GLY A 47 15.86 -0.24 24.02
N GLU A 48 16.83 -0.45 24.91
CA GLU A 48 17.90 -1.44 24.73
C GLU A 48 17.43 -2.89 25.00
N CYS A 49 17.77 -3.82 24.11
CA CYS A 49 17.45 -5.24 24.27
C CYS A 49 18.54 -5.99 25.05
N GLY A 50 18.17 -6.59 26.19
CA GLY A 50 19.04 -7.45 26.99
C GLY A 50 18.81 -8.95 26.75
N GLY A 51 19.77 -9.57 26.07
CA GLY A 51 20.20 -10.99 26.05
C GLY A 51 19.32 -12.16 26.54
N GLY A 52 19.42 -13.30 25.83
CA GLY A 52 19.11 -14.62 26.40
C GLY A 52 18.83 -15.74 25.40
N VAL A 53 19.85 -16.52 25.02
CA VAL A 53 19.68 -17.74 24.21
C VAL A 53 19.65 -18.98 25.12
N VAL A 54 18.57 -19.76 25.11
CA VAL A 54 18.63 -21.22 25.33
C VAL A 54 17.51 -21.89 24.55
N GLY A 55 17.83 -22.95 23.78
CA GLY A 55 16.85 -23.66 22.95
C GLY A 55 16.32 -24.95 23.57
N ALA A 56 15.19 -25.43 23.05
CA ALA A 56 14.76 -26.83 23.17
C ALA A 56 14.00 -27.22 21.89
N GLY A 57 14.38 -28.33 21.26
CA GLY A 57 13.79 -28.76 20.00
C GLY A 57 12.38 -29.33 20.19
N VAL A 58 11.38 -28.70 19.58
CA VAL A 58 10.01 -29.24 19.51
C VAL A 58 9.88 -30.08 18.24
N ARG A 59 9.62 -31.38 18.40
CA ARG A 59 9.17 -32.23 17.29
C ARG A 59 7.71 -31.90 16.99
N ILE A 60 7.44 -31.16 15.92
CA ILE A 60 6.08 -30.97 15.42
C ILE A 60 5.64 -32.26 14.72
N VAL A 61 5.06 -33.16 15.50
CA VAL A 61 4.25 -34.27 14.96
C VAL A 61 2.92 -33.66 14.50
N GLY A 62 2.59 -33.82 13.22
CA GLY A 62 1.37 -33.23 12.64
C GLY A 62 0.12 -33.67 13.40
N MET A 63 -0.57 -32.71 14.02
CA MET A 63 -1.86 -32.95 14.66
C MET A 63 -2.99 -32.79 13.64
N ILE A 64 -3.95 -33.70 13.72
CA ILE A 64 -5.16 -33.70 12.89
C ILE A 64 -6.09 -32.58 13.36
N GLY A 65 -6.39 -31.62 12.49
CA GLY A 65 -7.70 -30.93 12.49
C GLY A 65 -7.96 -29.85 13.55
N ASN A 66 -6.95 -29.16 14.08
CA ASN A 66 -7.23 -27.93 14.84
C ASN A 66 -7.66 -26.81 13.88
N VAL A 67 -8.93 -26.43 13.96
CA VAL A 67 -9.48 -25.24 13.30
C VAL A 67 -9.09 -24.01 14.13
N ASN A 68 -8.38 -23.07 13.52
CA ASN A 68 -8.03 -21.79 14.11
C ASN A 68 -9.25 -20.86 14.15
N SER A 69 -9.27 -19.99 15.14
CA SER A 69 -10.21 -18.87 15.25
C SER A 69 -9.63 -17.63 14.57
N LEU A 70 -10.48 -16.86 13.87
CA LEU A 70 -10.14 -15.57 13.29
C LEU A 70 -11.04 -14.48 13.88
N ALA A 71 -10.44 -13.35 14.26
CA ALA A 71 -11.12 -12.08 14.40
C ALA A 71 -10.36 -11.00 13.62
N LEU A 72 -11.09 -10.26 12.79
CA LEU A 72 -10.60 -9.12 12.04
C LEU A 72 -10.96 -7.84 12.81
N ARG A 73 -9.94 -7.02 13.09
CA ARG A 73 -10.10 -5.76 13.82
C ARG A 73 -9.65 -4.60 12.95
N VAL A 74 -10.53 -3.64 12.71
CA VAL A 74 -10.14 -2.36 12.14
C VAL A 74 -9.65 -1.46 13.27
N LEU A 75 -8.43 -0.95 13.14
CA LEU A 75 -7.91 0.14 13.97
C LEU A 75 -7.98 1.43 13.14
N VAL A 76 -8.64 2.45 13.68
CA VAL A 76 -8.69 3.79 13.09
C VAL A 76 -7.98 4.74 14.05
N PRO A 77 -6.87 5.36 13.64
CA PRO A 77 -6.18 6.36 14.45
C PRO A 77 -7.05 7.59 14.75
N GLU A 78 -6.72 8.30 15.83
CA GLU A 78 -7.39 9.54 16.17
C GLU A 78 -7.05 10.66 15.17
N PRO A 79 -7.93 11.66 14.95
CA PRO A 79 -7.73 12.66 13.91
C PRO A 79 -6.50 13.56 14.09
N ASP A 80 -5.94 13.64 15.29
CA ASP A 80 -4.74 14.42 15.63
C ASP A 80 -3.43 13.63 15.44
N GLU A 81 -3.50 12.32 15.15
CA GLU A 81 -2.37 11.48 14.78
C GLU A 81 -1.98 11.67 13.30
N GLU A 82 -1.46 12.86 12.94
CA GLU A 82 -1.07 13.17 11.56
C GLU A 82 -0.05 12.15 11.01
N GLY A 83 -0.42 11.44 9.94
CA GLY A 83 0.38 10.39 9.32
C GLY A 83 -0.05 8.96 9.68
N ALA A 84 -0.86 8.76 10.71
CA ALA A 84 -1.30 7.42 11.14
C ALA A 84 -2.46 6.89 10.26
N VAL A 85 -2.27 5.72 9.63
CA VAL A 85 -3.25 5.12 8.72
C VAL A 85 -4.18 4.11 9.41
N ALA A 86 -5.38 3.94 8.86
CA ALA A 86 -6.29 2.87 9.27
C ALA A 86 -5.72 1.49 8.88
N GLN A 87 -5.97 0.49 9.72
CA GLN A 87 -5.32 -0.83 9.63
C GLN A 87 -6.33 -1.96 9.86
N LEU A 88 -6.29 -2.99 9.02
CA LEU A 88 -7.00 -4.25 9.25
C LEU A 88 -6.05 -5.27 9.91
N ARG A 89 -6.29 -5.58 11.19
CA ARG A 89 -5.45 -6.47 12.00
C ARG A 89 -6.02 -7.91 12.01
N PRO A 90 -5.24 -8.93 11.63
CA PRO A 90 -5.60 -10.33 11.75
C PRO A 90 -5.30 -10.86 13.16
N ILE A 91 -6.34 -11.08 13.96
CA ILE A 91 -6.23 -11.74 15.26
C ILE A 91 -6.54 -13.22 15.09
N VAL A 92 -5.52 -14.07 15.12
CA VAL A 92 -5.66 -15.53 14.96
C VAL A 92 -5.34 -16.22 16.27
N ASP A 93 -6.28 -16.99 16.82
CA ASP A 93 -6.17 -17.61 18.15
C ASP A 93 -5.70 -16.63 19.24
N SER A 94 -6.29 -15.43 19.22
CA SER A 94 -5.96 -14.29 20.10
C SER A 94 -4.57 -13.66 19.91
N ARG A 95 -3.81 -14.03 18.86
CA ARG A 95 -2.53 -13.40 18.50
C ARG A 95 -2.73 -12.40 17.36
N ASP A 96 -2.24 -11.16 17.52
CA ASP A 96 -2.11 -10.23 16.40
C ASP A 96 -0.90 -10.63 15.56
N LEU A 97 -1.14 -11.30 14.43
CA LEU A 97 -0.06 -11.86 13.62
C LEU A 97 0.84 -10.78 13.02
N VAL A 98 0.33 -9.58 12.72
CA VAL A 98 1.16 -8.51 12.13
C VAL A 98 2.10 -7.94 13.18
N THR A 99 1.64 -7.69 14.42
CA THR A 99 2.52 -7.22 15.51
C THR A 99 3.60 -8.25 15.84
N GLU A 100 3.28 -9.54 15.73
CA GLU A 100 4.21 -10.61 16.08
C GLU A 100 5.38 -10.75 15.09
N VAL A 101 5.16 -10.50 13.80
CA VAL A 101 6.14 -10.81 12.73
C VAL A 101 6.52 -9.64 11.81
N PHE A 102 5.91 -8.47 11.96
CA PHE A 102 6.20 -7.32 11.09
C PHE A 102 6.08 -5.97 11.82
N ASP A 103 7.22 -5.42 12.21
CA ASP A 103 7.38 -4.16 12.95
C ASP A 103 7.76 -2.95 12.07
N ARG A 104 8.02 -3.18 10.77
CA ARG A 104 8.55 -2.19 9.83
C ARG A 104 7.50 -1.26 9.22
N GLY A 105 6.22 -1.48 9.47
CA GLY A 105 5.14 -0.61 9.00
C GLY A 105 3.72 -1.12 9.31
N PRO A 106 2.69 -0.40 8.84
CA PRO A 106 1.29 -0.69 9.18
C PRO A 106 0.79 -1.98 8.52
N ALA A 107 -0.23 -2.57 9.15
CA ALA A 107 -1.06 -3.59 8.50
C ALA A 107 -1.83 -2.98 7.32
N ALA A 108 -2.32 -3.86 6.44
CA ALA A 108 -3.01 -3.46 5.22
C ALA A 108 -4.27 -2.63 5.49
N ASP A 109 -4.47 -1.64 4.62
CA ASP A 109 -5.60 -0.72 4.63
C ASP A 109 -6.96 -1.47 4.49
N PRO A 110 -7.98 -1.17 5.33
CA PRO A 110 -9.29 -1.80 5.26
C PRO A 110 -10.01 -1.61 3.91
N LEU A 111 -9.90 -0.42 3.29
CA LEU A 111 -10.52 -0.14 1.99
C LEU A 111 -9.96 -1.04 0.91
N ARG A 112 -8.67 -1.37 0.90
CA ARG A 112 -8.07 -2.37 0.01
C ARG A 112 -8.55 -3.78 0.34
N MET A 113 -8.66 -4.12 1.62
CA MET A 113 -8.75 -5.51 2.06
C MET A 113 -10.16 -6.08 2.16
N LEU A 114 -11.18 -5.25 2.33
CA LEU A 114 -12.58 -5.68 2.49
C LEU A 114 -13.37 -5.67 1.16
N ARG A 115 -12.69 -5.38 0.04
CA ARG A 115 -13.28 -5.29 -1.31
C ARG A 115 -13.86 -6.62 -1.79
N VAL A 116 -14.84 -6.56 -2.68
CA VAL A 116 -15.52 -7.74 -3.24
C VAL A 116 -14.58 -8.68 -4.01
N ASP A 117 -13.54 -8.14 -4.64
CA ASP A 117 -12.49 -8.84 -5.36
C ASP A 117 -11.27 -9.21 -4.49
N SER A 118 -11.25 -8.82 -3.22
CA SER A 118 -10.11 -9.03 -2.30
C SER A 118 -9.71 -10.51 -2.20
N PRO A 119 -8.40 -10.84 -2.16
CA PRO A 119 -7.90 -12.18 -1.80
C PRO A 119 -8.49 -12.73 -0.49
N LEU A 120 -8.86 -11.84 0.43
CA LEU A 120 -9.46 -12.18 1.72
C LEU A 120 -10.79 -12.94 1.57
N ARG A 121 -11.55 -12.74 0.48
CA ARG A 121 -12.73 -13.54 0.15
C ARG A 121 -12.28 -14.85 -0.52
N ALA A 122 -11.96 -15.85 0.29
CA ALA A 122 -11.25 -17.04 -0.14
C ALA A 122 -12.01 -17.90 -1.18
N VAL A 123 -11.34 -18.18 -2.29
CA VAL A 123 -11.80 -19.05 -3.40
C VAL A 123 -10.81 -20.21 -3.60
N ASP A 124 -11.20 -21.24 -4.34
CA ASP A 124 -10.40 -22.46 -4.53
C ASP A 124 -9.04 -22.20 -5.18
N ALA A 125 -8.98 -21.24 -6.10
CA ALA A 125 -7.72 -20.77 -6.69
C ALA A 125 -6.92 -19.99 -5.62
N PRO A 126 -5.69 -20.41 -5.27
CA PRO A 126 -4.89 -19.68 -4.29
C PRO A 126 -4.56 -18.27 -4.75
N ARG A 127 -4.71 -17.29 -3.87
CA ARG A 127 -4.43 -15.88 -4.14
C ARG A 127 -3.53 -15.32 -3.06
N GLU A 128 -2.43 -14.71 -3.49
CA GLU A 128 -1.50 -14.03 -2.61
C GLU A 128 -2.07 -12.66 -2.16
N MET A 129 -1.80 -12.32 -0.91
CA MET A 129 -2.36 -11.18 -0.19
C MET A 129 -1.26 -10.46 0.59
N ARG A 130 -1.09 -9.15 0.36
CA ARG A 130 -0.17 -8.31 1.14
C ARG A 130 -0.88 -7.81 2.39
N TRP A 131 -0.36 -8.18 3.55
CA TRP A 131 -0.96 -8.00 4.88
C TRP A 131 -0.31 -6.87 5.70
N ALA A 132 0.94 -6.53 5.38
CA ALA A 132 1.61 -5.31 5.86
C ALA A 132 2.63 -4.85 4.82
N GLU A 133 2.99 -3.57 4.83
CA GLU A 133 4.08 -3.01 4.02
C GLU A 133 4.91 -2.07 4.91
N ALA A 134 6.22 -2.02 4.70
CA ALA A 134 7.08 -1.12 5.45
C ALA A 134 6.80 0.36 5.11
N LEU A 135 7.01 1.26 6.07
CA LEU A 135 6.81 2.72 5.90
C LEU A 135 7.70 3.38 4.83
N CYS A 136 8.68 2.65 4.31
CA CYS A 136 9.60 3.06 3.25
C CYS A 136 8.98 2.71 1.88
N THR A 137 9.16 1.46 1.43
CA THR A 137 8.42 0.71 0.41
C THR A 137 8.75 -0.78 0.61
N GLU A 138 8.02 -1.70 -0.04
CA GLU A 138 8.36 -3.13 0.02
C GLU A 138 9.76 -3.48 -0.52
N GLU A 139 10.28 -2.74 -1.51
CA GLU A 139 11.63 -2.99 -2.05
C GLU A 139 12.76 -2.49 -1.12
N CYS A 140 12.45 -1.56 -0.20
CA CYS A 140 13.42 -0.97 0.71
C CYS A 140 13.50 -1.71 2.05
N CYS A 141 12.37 -2.09 2.63
CA CYS A 141 12.32 -2.73 3.94
C CYS A 141 11.23 -3.82 4.05
N GLY A 142 10.76 -4.39 2.94
CA GLY A 142 9.91 -5.57 2.95
C GLY A 142 8.42 -5.33 3.19
N ALA A 143 7.67 -6.44 3.14
CA ALA A 143 6.22 -6.47 3.28
C ALA A 143 5.76 -7.88 3.67
N LEU A 144 4.77 -8.00 4.56
CA LEU A 144 4.23 -9.31 4.94
C LEU A 144 3.22 -9.78 3.88
N TYR A 145 3.46 -10.96 3.32
CA TYR A 145 2.58 -11.63 2.36
C TYR A 145 2.10 -12.99 2.90
N VAL A 146 0.91 -13.39 2.47
CA VAL A 146 0.29 -14.70 2.77
C VAL A 146 -0.52 -15.19 1.57
N THR A 147 -0.57 -16.50 1.36
CA THR A 147 -1.45 -17.13 0.36
C THR A 147 -2.77 -17.54 1.02
N VAL A 148 -3.89 -17.09 0.45
CA VAL A 148 -5.24 -17.42 0.89
C VAL A 148 -5.90 -18.33 -0.15
N ARG A 149 -6.49 -19.44 0.31
CA ARG A 149 -7.26 -20.37 -0.54
C ARG A 149 -8.42 -21.01 0.21
N ARG A 150 -9.46 -21.38 -0.52
CA ARG A 150 -10.52 -22.29 -0.04
C ARG A 150 -10.08 -23.74 -0.23
N ASP A 151 -10.46 -24.60 0.71
CA ASP A 151 -10.07 -26.01 0.80
C ASP A 151 -11.25 -26.80 1.37
N GLY A 152 -12.29 -26.96 0.53
CA GLY A 152 -13.59 -27.49 0.93
C GLY A 152 -14.27 -26.61 1.97
N ASP A 153 -14.61 -27.19 3.12
CA ASP A 153 -15.20 -26.49 4.27
C ASP A 153 -14.20 -25.64 5.07
N HIS A 154 -12.94 -25.50 4.61
CA HIS A 154 -11.92 -24.68 5.26
C HIS A 154 -11.44 -23.52 4.39
N VAL A 155 -10.96 -22.47 5.05
CA VAL A 155 -10.06 -21.47 4.44
C VAL A 155 -8.67 -21.69 5.01
N VAL A 156 -7.65 -21.69 4.14
CA VAL A 156 -6.26 -21.90 4.54
C VAL A 156 -5.46 -20.64 4.24
N TRP A 157 -4.69 -20.21 5.23
CA TRP A 157 -3.65 -19.19 5.11
C TRP A 157 -2.30 -19.87 5.26
N ASP A 158 -1.53 -19.95 4.18
CA ASP A 158 -0.21 -20.59 4.12
C ASP A 158 0.78 -19.76 3.29
N GLY A 159 2.04 -20.21 3.16
CA GLY A 159 3.04 -19.53 2.33
C GLY A 159 3.43 -18.12 2.81
N TRP A 160 3.54 -17.92 4.14
CA TRP A 160 3.93 -16.65 4.74
C TRP A 160 5.35 -16.24 4.32
N ARG A 161 5.50 -15.05 3.74
CA ARG A 161 6.79 -14.56 3.26
C ARG A 161 6.93 -13.05 3.40
N ASP A 162 8.18 -12.61 3.44
CA ASP A 162 8.61 -11.24 3.23
C ASP A 162 9.57 -11.21 2.02
N PRO A 163 9.31 -10.40 0.96
CA PRO A 163 10.24 -10.24 -0.15
C PRO A 163 11.68 -9.85 0.27
N TYR A 164 11.84 -9.20 1.43
CA TYR A 164 13.15 -8.73 1.92
C TYR A 164 13.88 -9.78 2.78
N GLU A 165 13.19 -10.48 3.68
CA GLU A 165 13.80 -11.43 4.64
C GLU A 165 13.64 -12.92 4.27
N GLY A 166 12.68 -13.25 3.39
CA GLY A 166 12.41 -14.63 2.94
C GLY A 166 11.17 -15.26 3.59
N GLU A 167 11.29 -16.50 4.06
CA GLU A 167 10.19 -17.22 4.71
C GLU A 167 9.96 -16.69 6.12
N VAL A 168 8.71 -16.38 6.46
CA VAL A 168 8.33 -15.92 7.80
C VAL A 168 7.96 -17.13 8.64
N ALA A 169 8.37 -17.17 9.92
CA ALA A 169 8.20 -18.30 10.83
C ALA A 169 6.75 -18.54 11.34
N LEU A 170 5.76 -18.40 10.45
CA LEU A 170 4.36 -18.71 10.69
C LEU A 170 3.97 -20.00 9.98
N GLY A 171 3.34 -20.92 10.73
CA GLY A 171 2.73 -22.11 10.16
C GLY A 171 1.48 -21.81 9.32
N ALA A 172 0.96 -22.83 8.66
CA ALA A 172 -0.34 -22.74 8.00
C ALA A 172 -1.47 -22.66 9.04
N PHE A 173 -2.41 -21.73 8.84
CA PHE A 173 -3.64 -21.63 9.62
C PHE A 173 -4.82 -22.16 8.80
N ARG A 174 -5.77 -22.84 9.45
CA ARG A 174 -6.97 -23.42 8.82
C ARG A 174 -8.22 -22.98 9.60
N PHE A 175 -9.10 -22.22 8.96
CA PHE A 175 -10.33 -21.69 9.54
C PHE A 175 -11.54 -22.48 9.03
N ASP A 176 -12.60 -22.60 9.82
CA ASP A 176 -13.92 -23.02 9.30
C ASP A 176 -14.37 -21.97 8.29
N ALA A 177 -14.72 -22.40 7.07
CA ALA A 177 -14.97 -21.47 5.99
C ALA A 177 -16.22 -20.60 6.22
N ARG A 178 -17.23 -21.10 6.94
CA ARG A 178 -18.46 -20.34 7.20
C ARG A 178 -18.23 -19.28 8.27
N ALA A 179 -17.51 -19.63 9.34
CA ALA A 179 -17.10 -18.69 10.37
C ALA A 179 -16.17 -17.62 9.82
N TYR A 180 -15.24 -18.01 8.95
CA TYR A 180 -14.35 -17.10 8.23
C TYR A 180 -15.12 -16.12 7.33
N ASP A 181 -16.01 -16.62 6.47
CA ASP A 181 -16.81 -15.78 5.57
C ASP A 181 -17.71 -14.82 6.35
N ALA A 182 -18.32 -15.29 7.45
CA ALA A 182 -19.13 -14.46 8.32
C ALA A 182 -18.31 -13.35 9.00
N GLU A 183 -17.07 -13.62 9.41
CA GLU A 183 -16.19 -12.62 10.03
C GLU A 183 -15.71 -11.57 9.02
N VAL A 184 -15.36 -11.97 7.80
CA VAL A 184 -15.01 -11.05 6.70
C VAL A 184 -16.20 -10.15 6.36
N GLU A 185 -17.42 -10.72 6.25
CA GLU A 185 -18.62 -9.95 5.95
C GLU A 185 -19.02 -9.02 7.10
N ARG A 186 -18.90 -9.46 8.36
CA ARG A 186 -19.17 -8.65 9.55
C ARG A 186 -18.30 -7.39 9.61
N VAL A 187 -17.03 -7.48 9.19
CA VAL A 187 -16.16 -6.29 9.15
C VAL A 187 -16.41 -5.45 7.90
N ALA A 188 -16.65 -6.07 6.75
CA ALA A 188 -16.94 -5.36 5.49
C ALA A 188 -18.27 -4.58 5.51
N THR A 189 -19.24 -5.01 6.32
CA THR A 189 -20.57 -4.37 6.47
C THR A 189 -20.74 -3.58 7.78
N GLY A 190 -19.73 -3.59 8.65
CA GLY A 190 -19.76 -2.84 9.91
C GLY A 190 -19.61 -1.33 9.66
N ASP A 191 -20.49 -0.55 10.28
CA ASP A 191 -20.61 0.91 10.14
C ASP A 191 -19.69 1.70 11.10
N GLY A 192 -19.35 1.13 12.26
CA GLY A 192 -18.64 1.84 13.34
C GLY A 192 -17.17 2.23 13.13
N TRP A 193 -16.61 2.08 11.93
CA TRP A 193 -15.20 2.42 11.64
C TRP A 193 -15.00 3.34 10.42
N GLU A 194 -15.98 3.45 9.52
CA GLU A 194 -15.89 4.38 8.38
C GLU A 194 -16.21 5.81 8.82
N TRP A 195 -15.36 6.77 8.46
CA TRP A 195 -15.71 8.19 8.47
C TRP A 195 -16.23 8.63 7.08
N PRO A 196 -16.89 9.79 6.93
CA PRO A 196 -17.56 10.17 5.67
C PRO A 196 -16.67 10.07 4.42
N GLY A 197 -15.45 10.60 4.48
CA GLY A 197 -14.50 10.49 3.37
C GLY A 197 -14.08 9.06 3.05
N HIS A 198 -14.02 8.17 4.05
CA HIS A 198 -13.75 6.75 3.82
C HIS A 198 -14.87 6.07 3.03
N ALA A 199 -16.13 6.32 3.42
CA ALA A 199 -17.30 5.76 2.75
C ALA A 199 -17.37 6.23 1.27
N VAL A 200 -17.17 7.52 1.02
CA VAL A 200 -17.10 8.09 -0.34
C VAL A 200 -15.95 7.48 -1.15
N ALA A 201 -14.75 7.35 -0.56
CA ALA A 201 -13.61 6.72 -1.22
C ALA A 201 -13.88 5.24 -1.56
N ARG A 202 -14.46 4.45 -0.64
CA ARG A 202 -14.79 3.04 -0.88
C ARG A 202 -15.76 2.87 -2.04
N LEU A 203 -16.77 3.72 -2.13
CA LEU A 203 -17.74 3.71 -3.23
C LEU A 203 -17.08 4.11 -4.57
N LEU A 204 -16.29 5.19 -4.59
CA LEU A 204 -15.55 5.62 -5.78
C LEU A 204 -14.54 4.56 -6.27
N ASP A 205 -13.83 3.88 -5.38
CA ASP A 205 -12.92 2.79 -5.74
C ASP A 205 -13.67 1.63 -6.42
N SER A 206 -14.86 1.31 -5.91
CA SER A 206 -15.75 0.32 -6.49
C SER A 206 -16.18 0.71 -7.91
N GLU A 207 -16.65 1.95 -8.09
CA GLU A 207 -17.19 2.43 -9.37
C GLU A 207 -16.12 2.56 -10.45
N PHE A 208 -14.98 3.20 -10.16
CA PHE A 208 -13.91 3.38 -11.17
C PHE A 208 -13.20 2.08 -11.57
N ARG A 209 -13.38 1.00 -10.80
CA ARG A 209 -12.92 -0.35 -11.19
C ARG A 209 -13.94 -1.13 -12.00
N ARG A 210 -15.24 -0.90 -11.78
CA ARG A 210 -16.32 -1.42 -12.65
C ARG A 210 -16.33 -0.72 -14.01
N HIS A 211 -16.01 0.58 -14.01
CA HIS A 211 -16.16 1.47 -15.15
C HIS A 211 -14.84 2.16 -15.59
N PRO A 212 -13.80 1.40 -15.98
CA PRO A 212 -12.52 1.96 -16.44
C PRO A 212 -12.67 2.85 -17.68
N GLU A 213 -13.73 2.69 -18.47
CA GLU A 213 -14.02 3.47 -19.68
C GLU A 213 -14.18 4.98 -19.43
N TRP A 214 -14.61 5.37 -18.23
CA TRP A 214 -14.77 6.79 -17.85
C TRP A 214 -13.45 7.55 -17.84
N LEU A 215 -12.32 6.88 -17.56
CA LEU A 215 -10.98 7.44 -17.66
C LEU A 215 -10.28 7.08 -18.98
N ALA A 216 -10.54 5.89 -19.54
CA ALA A 216 -9.90 5.44 -20.78
C ALA A 216 -10.20 6.39 -21.96
N ARG A 217 -11.39 7.00 -22.01
CA ARG A 217 -11.76 8.06 -22.99
C ARG A 217 -10.81 9.27 -22.97
N TRP A 218 -10.16 9.54 -21.84
CA TRP A 218 -9.18 10.61 -21.64
C TRP A 218 -7.72 10.11 -21.73
N GLN A 219 -7.51 8.86 -22.17
CA GLN A 219 -6.24 8.14 -22.12
C GLN A 219 -5.67 8.11 -20.69
N CYS A 220 -6.54 7.98 -19.69
CA CYS A 220 -6.19 7.92 -18.28
C CYS A 220 -6.53 6.53 -17.70
N ARG A 221 -5.80 6.11 -16.67
CA ARG A 221 -6.09 4.88 -15.91
C ARG A 221 -6.26 5.19 -14.43
N PHE A 222 -7.29 4.61 -13.81
CA PHE A 222 -7.52 4.71 -12.37
C PHE A 222 -6.34 4.14 -11.59
N GLY A 223 -5.88 4.85 -10.56
CA GLY A 223 -4.88 4.36 -9.61
C GLY A 223 -5.55 3.89 -8.32
N SER A 224 -5.98 4.86 -7.52
CA SER A 224 -6.61 4.66 -6.21
C SER A 224 -7.46 5.86 -5.83
N VAL A 225 -8.36 5.68 -4.86
CA VAL A 225 -8.97 6.76 -4.11
C VAL A 225 -8.93 6.40 -2.64
N PHE A 226 -8.69 7.38 -1.78
CA PHE A 226 -8.56 7.18 -0.35
C PHE A 226 -8.97 8.44 0.41
N SER A 227 -9.25 8.26 1.70
CA SER A 227 -9.36 9.33 2.68
C SER A 227 -8.41 9.02 3.84
N LEU A 228 -7.99 10.03 4.59
CA LEU A 228 -6.99 9.88 5.65
C LEU A 228 -7.66 10.02 7.02
N PRO A 229 -7.29 9.23 8.05
CA PRO A 229 -7.87 9.36 9.40
C PRO A 229 -7.73 10.77 10.00
N TRP A 230 -6.72 11.54 9.56
CA TRP A 230 -6.45 12.93 9.96
C TRP A 230 -6.96 14.00 8.96
N GLU A 231 -7.50 13.61 7.80
CA GLU A 231 -8.20 14.51 6.85
C GLU A 231 -9.60 13.93 6.50
N ARG A 232 -10.42 13.64 7.52
CA ARG A 232 -11.68 12.90 7.38
C ARG A 232 -12.73 13.53 6.45
N GLU A 233 -12.65 14.85 6.27
CA GLU A 233 -13.52 15.66 5.41
C GLU A 233 -13.01 15.75 3.96
N ARG A 234 -12.08 14.87 3.55
CA ARG A 234 -11.47 14.88 2.21
C ARG A 234 -11.33 13.50 1.62
N ILE A 235 -11.42 13.44 0.30
CA ILE A 235 -10.89 12.32 -0.50
C ILE A 235 -9.73 12.81 -1.35
N THR A 236 -8.78 11.92 -1.63
CA THR A 236 -7.77 12.10 -2.66
C THR A 236 -7.93 10.99 -3.70
N PHE A 237 -8.19 11.40 -4.95
CA PHE A 237 -8.37 10.54 -6.11
C PHE A 237 -7.13 10.60 -7.00
N SER A 238 -6.57 9.43 -7.35
CA SER A 238 -5.34 9.31 -8.14
C SER A 238 -5.56 8.54 -9.45
N PHE A 239 -4.90 9.02 -10.50
CA PHE A 239 -4.93 8.40 -11.83
C PHE A 239 -3.65 8.70 -12.61
N PHE A 240 -3.40 7.92 -13.67
CA PHE A 240 -2.21 8.03 -14.51
C PHE A 240 -2.57 8.48 -15.93
N HIS A 241 -1.67 9.22 -16.58
CA HIS A 241 -1.73 9.51 -18.02
C HIS A 241 -0.34 9.47 -18.68
N PRO A 242 -0.17 8.80 -19.84
CA PRO A 242 -1.07 7.80 -20.42
C PRO A 242 -1.37 6.66 -19.44
N GLU A 243 -2.18 5.67 -19.86
CA GLU A 243 -2.29 4.41 -19.13
C GLU A 243 -0.90 3.91 -18.70
N PHE A 244 -0.76 3.54 -17.43
CA PHE A 244 0.53 3.24 -16.80
C PHE A 244 1.30 2.23 -17.65
N PRO A 245 2.44 2.63 -18.27
CA PRO A 245 3.13 1.77 -19.21
C PRO A 245 3.77 0.59 -18.48
N PRO A 246 4.02 -0.54 -19.18
CA PRO A 246 4.88 -1.59 -18.66
C PRO A 246 6.22 -0.99 -18.20
N ALA A 247 6.72 -1.44 -17.04
CA ALA A 247 7.94 -0.89 -16.43
C ALA A 247 9.18 -1.00 -17.34
N GLU A 248 9.13 -1.86 -18.36
CA GLU A 248 10.20 -2.18 -19.29
C GLU A 248 10.38 -1.15 -20.43
N ASP A 249 9.33 -0.39 -20.80
CA ASP A 249 9.32 0.41 -22.03
C ASP A 249 9.92 1.83 -21.87
N GLY A 250 10.15 2.30 -20.64
CA GLY A 250 10.62 3.68 -20.38
C GLY A 250 9.68 4.77 -20.93
N ALA A 251 8.44 4.42 -21.25
CA ALA A 251 7.47 5.34 -21.84
C ALA A 251 7.08 6.46 -20.87
N PRO A 252 6.84 7.69 -21.36
CA PRO A 252 6.58 8.82 -20.49
C PRO A 252 5.21 8.66 -19.83
N TRP A 253 5.17 8.72 -18.50
CA TRP A 253 3.95 8.72 -17.70
C TRP A 253 3.97 9.86 -16.67
N LEU A 254 2.78 10.26 -16.25
CA LEU A 254 2.51 11.16 -15.14
C LEU A 254 1.41 10.57 -14.24
N GLN A 255 1.53 10.80 -12.94
CA GLN A 255 0.46 10.56 -11.98
C GLN A 255 -0.15 11.90 -11.56
N PHE A 256 -1.47 11.90 -11.44
CA PHE A 256 -2.30 13.03 -11.09
C PHE A 256 -3.03 12.77 -9.78
N LEU A 257 -3.24 13.81 -8.99
CA LEU A 257 -4.10 13.82 -7.80
C LEU A 257 -5.18 14.90 -7.92
N MET A 258 -6.38 14.56 -7.46
CA MET A 258 -7.45 15.51 -7.17
C MET A 258 -7.85 15.32 -5.72
N THR A 259 -7.82 16.40 -4.93
CA THR A 259 -8.34 16.40 -3.57
C THR A 259 -9.68 17.10 -3.56
N GLU A 260 -10.73 16.40 -3.15
CA GLU A 260 -12.09 16.95 -3.06
C GLU A 260 -12.53 17.03 -1.59
N PRO A 261 -13.30 18.07 -1.21
CA PRO A 261 -14.01 18.09 0.06
C PRO A 261 -15.12 17.03 0.04
N VAL A 262 -15.38 16.45 1.20
CA VAL A 262 -16.53 15.59 1.48
C VAL A 262 -17.58 16.45 2.16
N THR A 263 -18.82 16.36 1.72
CA THR A 263 -19.96 17.12 2.27
C THR A 263 -20.80 16.25 3.21
N ASP A 264 -21.81 16.86 3.85
CA ASP A 264 -22.84 16.15 4.62
C ASP A 264 -23.91 15.47 3.74
N GLU A 265 -23.78 15.53 2.40
CA GLU A 265 -24.68 14.84 1.45
C GLU A 265 -24.49 13.32 1.52
N ALA A 266 -25.48 12.54 1.08
CA ALA A 266 -25.36 11.09 1.10
C ALA A 266 -24.14 10.62 0.26
N PRO A 267 -23.33 9.65 0.72
CA PRO A 267 -22.12 9.24 0.00
C PRO A 267 -22.38 8.86 -1.46
N ASP A 268 -23.50 8.19 -1.76
CA ASP A 268 -23.90 7.83 -3.13
C ASP A 268 -24.18 9.05 -4.03
N GLU A 269 -24.69 10.15 -3.47
CA GLU A 269 -24.93 11.40 -4.22
C GLU A 269 -23.61 12.10 -4.55
N GLN A 270 -22.68 12.16 -3.60
CA GLN A 270 -21.32 12.69 -3.80
C GLN A 270 -20.55 11.87 -4.85
N VAL A 271 -20.64 10.53 -4.76
CA VAL A 271 -20.05 9.58 -5.73
C VAL A 271 -20.61 9.83 -7.12
N ARG A 272 -21.94 9.92 -7.27
CA ARG A 272 -22.60 10.17 -8.55
C ARG A 272 -22.15 11.51 -9.16
N ALA A 273 -22.15 12.59 -8.38
CA ALA A 273 -21.73 13.91 -8.85
C ALA A 273 -20.25 13.93 -9.28
N PHE A 274 -19.37 13.22 -8.55
CA PHE A 274 -17.97 13.07 -8.91
C PHE A 274 -17.81 12.30 -10.24
N VAL A 275 -18.52 11.17 -10.40
CA VAL A 275 -18.51 10.35 -11.62
C VAL A 275 -19.01 11.14 -12.83
N GLU A 276 -20.14 11.84 -12.71
CA GLU A 276 -20.70 12.69 -13.79
C GLU A 276 -19.67 13.72 -14.29
N ARG A 277 -18.94 14.36 -13.37
CA ARG A 277 -17.89 15.34 -13.69
C ARG A 277 -16.68 14.73 -14.41
N ILE A 278 -16.19 13.58 -13.97
CA ILE A 278 -15.03 12.89 -14.58
C ILE A 278 -15.39 12.28 -15.95
N ALA A 279 -16.60 11.76 -16.11
CA ALA A 279 -17.09 11.27 -17.40
C ALA A 279 -17.30 12.42 -18.41
N GLY A 280 -17.78 13.58 -17.93
CA GLY A 280 -18.10 14.74 -18.75
C GLY A 280 -16.92 15.65 -19.13
N SER A 281 -15.79 15.62 -18.41
CA SER A 281 -14.66 16.55 -18.62
C SER A 281 -13.29 15.91 -18.43
N ASP A 282 -12.25 16.44 -19.07
CA ASP A 282 -10.88 15.91 -18.95
C ASP A 282 -10.34 16.12 -17.52
N PRO A 283 -10.14 15.06 -16.72
CA PRO A 283 -9.77 15.20 -15.32
C PRO A 283 -8.37 15.82 -15.14
N ARG A 284 -7.49 15.72 -16.16
CA ARG A 284 -6.14 16.31 -16.12
C ARG A 284 -6.16 17.84 -16.15
N ALA A 285 -7.31 18.48 -16.39
CA ALA A 285 -7.45 19.93 -16.34
C ALA A 285 -7.58 20.48 -14.92
N GLY A 286 -8.15 19.68 -14.00
CA GLY A 286 -8.37 20.05 -12.60
C GLY A 286 -7.42 19.37 -11.59
N ALA A 287 -6.52 18.51 -12.06
CA ALA A 287 -5.65 17.69 -11.23
C ALA A 287 -4.19 18.18 -11.17
N ASP A 288 -3.55 18.02 -10.01
CA ASP A 288 -2.14 18.31 -9.81
C ASP A 288 -1.25 17.11 -10.17
N VAL A 289 -0.09 17.37 -10.78
CA VAL A 289 0.90 16.34 -11.13
C VAL A 289 1.76 16.00 -9.90
N CYS A 290 1.70 14.76 -9.42
CA CYS A 290 2.40 14.30 -8.21
C CYS A 290 3.49 13.25 -8.47
N GLY A 291 3.53 12.66 -9.67
CA GLY A 291 4.42 11.56 -10.02
C GLY A 291 4.73 11.51 -11.51
N GLY A 292 5.75 10.73 -11.86
CA GLY A 292 6.41 10.74 -13.17
C GLY A 292 7.69 11.59 -13.15
N SER A 293 8.38 11.68 -14.28
CA SER A 293 9.61 12.47 -14.40
C SER A 293 9.34 13.83 -15.05
N ARG A 294 10.27 14.78 -14.87
CA ARG A 294 10.23 16.06 -15.58
C ARG A 294 10.27 15.87 -17.10
N GLU A 295 11.05 14.90 -17.58
CA GLU A 295 11.14 14.57 -19.00
C GLU A 295 9.79 14.04 -19.51
N SER A 296 9.12 13.18 -18.74
CA SER A 296 7.76 12.71 -19.05
C SER A 296 6.77 13.88 -19.14
N ALA A 297 6.85 14.84 -18.20
CA ALA A 297 6.01 16.04 -18.23
C ALA A 297 6.25 16.89 -19.49
N GLU A 298 7.51 17.12 -19.85
CA GLU A 298 7.88 17.88 -21.04
C GLU A 298 7.46 17.14 -22.34
N ARG A 299 7.66 15.82 -22.41
CA ARG A 299 7.22 14.96 -23.54
C ARG A 299 5.70 14.87 -23.68
N LEU A 300 4.95 14.96 -22.58
CA LEU A 300 3.48 14.98 -22.56
C LEU A 300 2.89 16.40 -22.60
N GLY A 301 3.69 17.41 -22.99
CA GLY A 301 3.23 18.79 -23.21
C GLY A 301 2.87 19.58 -21.93
N ARG A 302 3.16 19.03 -20.75
CA ARG A 302 2.93 19.70 -19.45
C ARG A 302 4.17 20.47 -19.04
N ARG A 303 4.23 21.78 -19.37
CA ARG A 303 5.24 22.68 -18.78
C ARG A 303 5.03 22.75 -17.27
N GLY A 304 6.05 22.32 -16.51
CA GLY A 304 6.00 22.26 -15.05
C GLY A 304 5.56 23.59 -14.43
N ARG A 305 4.37 23.59 -13.81
CA ARG A 305 3.85 24.74 -13.07
C ARG A 305 4.73 24.90 -11.83
N ARG A 306 5.43 26.04 -11.70
CA ARG A 306 6.17 26.36 -10.47
C ARG A 306 5.20 26.22 -9.28
N GLY A 307 5.63 25.50 -8.25
CA GLY A 307 4.80 25.21 -7.09
C GLY A 307 4.10 26.45 -6.53
N GLY A 308 2.79 26.33 -6.33
CA GLY A 308 1.99 27.38 -5.70
C GLY A 308 2.53 27.72 -4.30
N ARG A 309 2.47 28.99 -3.92
CA ARG A 309 2.91 29.46 -2.59
C ARG A 309 1.95 29.01 -1.48
N GLY A 310 2.01 27.74 -1.09
CA GLY A 310 1.49 27.28 0.21
C GLY A 310 2.49 27.64 1.31
N GLY A 311 2.50 28.91 1.77
CA GLY A 311 3.63 29.39 2.59
C GLY A 311 3.46 30.70 3.36
N GLU A 312 2.25 31.20 3.53
CA GLU A 312 2.02 32.38 4.39
C GLU A 312 1.62 31.92 5.81
N ARG A 313 2.64 31.59 6.62
CA ARG A 313 2.44 31.18 8.01
C ARG A 313 1.94 32.35 8.83
N HIS A 314 0.67 32.33 9.23
CA HIS A 314 0.19 33.16 10.33
C HIS A 314 0.92 32.79 11.63
N ARG A 315 2.02 33.50 11.92
CA ARG A 315 2.59 33.58 13.27
C ARG A 315 1.58 34.27 14.18
N ARG A 316 0.64 33.53 14.77
CA ARG A 316 -0.02 33.99 15.99
C ARG A 316 1.01 33.96 17.12
N ALA A 317 1.28 35.13 17.69
CA ALA A 317 2.16 35.25 18.84
C ALA A 317 1.55 34.48 20.02
N ARG A 318 2.37 33.70 20.72
CA ARG A 318 2.03 33.23 22.07
C ARG A 318 1.95 34.45 22.99
N PRO A 319 0.85 34.66 23.74
CA PRO A 319 0.87 35.64 24.83
C PRO A 319 1.84 35.17 25.91
N ALA A 320 2.59 36.10 26.48
CA ALA A 320 3.47 35.81 27.61
C ALA A 320 2.62 35.52 28.86
N VAL A 321 2.72 34.30 29.39
CA VAL A 321 2.12 33.96 30.68
C VAL A 321 2.96 34.61 31.78
N SER A 322 2.34 35.52 32.54
CA SER A 322 2.96 36.16 33.70
C SER A 322 3.27 35.13 34.78
N ALA A 323 4.54 35.05 35.19
CA ALA A 323 4.98 34.21 36.30
C ALA A 323 4.64 34.88 37.64
N ALA A 324 3.40 34.72 38.09
CA ALA A 324 2.94 35.20 39.39
C ALA A 324 2.94 34.09 40.46
N GLY A 325 4.01 34.03 41.25
CA GLY A 325 3.99 33.62 42.65
C GLY A 325 3.77 32.13 43.00
N ARG A 326 4.84 31.52 43.56
CA ARG A 326 4.90 31.21 45.01
C ARG A 326 6.27 30.67 45.42
N SER A 327 6.95 31.38 46.34
CA SER A 327 7.97 30.75 47.19
C SER A 327 7.29 29.92 48.27
N ALA A 328 7.92 28.83 48.69
CA ALA A 328 7.45 27.97 49.78
C ALA A 328 8.11 28.35 51.11
N ALA A 329 7.38 28.00 52.18
CA ALA A 329 7.77 27.69 53.57
C ALA A 329 9.19 28.01 54.10
N GLY A 330 9.22 28.57 55.32
CA GLY A 330 10.37 28.62 56.23
C GLY A 330 9.98 29.32 57.53
N ASP A 331 9.86 28.54 58.61
CA ASP A 331 9.43 28.87 59.99
C ASP A 331 7.99 29.41 60.21
#